data_AF-W7JET7-F1
#
_entry.id   AF-W7JET7-F1
#
_cell.length_a   1.000
_cell.length_b   1.000
_cell.length_c   1.000
_cell.angle_alpha   90.00
_cell.angle_beta   90.00
_cell.angle_gamma   90.00
#
_symmetry.space_group_name_H-M   'P 1'
#
loop_
_entity.id
_entity.type
_entity.pdbx_description
1 polymer ?
#
loop_
_entity_poly.entity_id
_entity_poly.type
_entity_poly.pdbx_seq_one_letter_code
_entity_poly.pdbx_strand_id
1 'polypeptide(L)'
;MLVLAVDVHGDVDPDTAGKVALFAGTWLADQPPADLHDGDLVIRPLPPTQAPGALVDDHVADVEMLLAHRGRWMPLGRWHGLDERWSWTLAPTAAATMSLYVDAAETLSRTVVLASERPGSSPLRWEGTVLSDLLATKLVEYGEELVWERRAGAVRHTARLRIDGTLMLADGESVYATPAAAATALSGIHHHGWTAWRRTSDGRTLHDLRADLRTQRDR
;
A
#
# COMPACT_ATOMS: atom_id res chain seq x y z
N MET A 1 -0.46 -8.24 -18.12
CA MET A 1 -0.58 -8.93 -16.83
C MET A 1 0.02 -8.03 -15.76
N LEU A 2 -0.63 -7.83 -14.62
CA LEU A 2 -0.21 -6.84 -13.62
C LEU A 2 -0.15 -7.45 -12.22
N VAL A 3 0.81 -7.09 -11.38
CA VAL A 3 0.83 -7.46 -9.95
C VAL A 3 0.52 -6.21 -9.13
N LEU A 4 -0.54 -6.25 -8.33
CA LEU A 4 -0.92 -5.21 -7.35
C LEU A 4 -0.68 -5.71 -5.94
N ALA A 5 -0.23 -4.81 -5.06
CA ALA A 5 0.09 -5.04 -3.66
C ALA A 5 1.32 -5.93 -3.49
N VAL A 6 2.32 -5.45 -2.77
CA VAL A 6 3.55 -6.20 -2.54
C VAL A 6 3.78 -6.22 -1.03
N ASP A 7 3.47 -7.34 -0.39
CA ASP A 7 3.99 -7.59 0.96
C ASP A 7 5.45 -8.00 0.86
N VAL A 8 6.30 -7.35 1.66
CA VAL A 8 7.71 -7.74 1.81
C VAL A 8 7.75 -8.78 2.91
N HIS A 9 7.75 -10.06 2.55
CA HIS A 9 7.95 -11.13 3.52
C HIS A 9 9.43 -11.17 3.94
N GLY A 10 9.71 -10.79 5.19
CA GLY A 10 11.00 -11.03 5.83
C GLY A 10 10.83 -11.97 7.03
N ASP A 11 11.36 -13.18 6.92
CA ASP A 11 12.11 -13.78 8.02
C ASP A 11 13.53 -13.99 7.52
N VAL A 12 14.52 -13.54 8.31
CA VAL A 12 15.94 -13.66 8.01
C VAL A 12 16.36 -15.02 8.52
N ASP A 13 16.11 -16.04 7.71
CA ASP A 13 16.70 -17.35 7.92
C ASP A 13 18.24 -17.19 7.88
N PRO A 14 18.97 -17.55 8.97
CA PRO A 14 20.43 -17.51 8.98
C PRO A 14 21.06 -18.46 7.96
N ASP A 15 20.34 -19.52 7.55
CA ASP A 15 20.77 -20.47 6.52
C ASP A 15 20.38 -20.02 5.10
N THR A 16 19.56 -18.96 4.98
CA THR A 16 19.14 -18.33 3.71
C THR A 16 19.34 -16.81 3.70
N ALA A 17 20.48 -16.35 4.23
CA ALA A 17 20.90 -14.95 4.12
C ALA A 17 20.97 -14.50 2.65
N GLY A 18 19.95 -13.78 2.17
CA GLY A 18 19.94 -13.14 0.85
C GLY A 18 18.84 -13.57 -0.14
N LYS A 19 17.91 -14.46 0.23
CA LYS A 19 16.73 -14.74 -0.63
C LYS A 19 15.52 -13.99 -0.11
N VAL A 20 15.20 -12.85 -0.71
CA VAL A 20 13.96 -12.16 -0.39
C VAL A 20 12.84 -12.70 -1.29
N ALA A 21 11.92 -13.49 -0.72
CA ALA A 21 10.68 -13.87 -1.40
C ALA A 21 9.71 -12.67 -1.33
N LEU A 22 9.78 -11.78 -2.33
CA LEU A 22 9.37 -10.39 -2.17
C LEU A 22 8.00 -10.03 -2.76
N PHE A 23 7.16 -10.98 -3.18
CA PHE A 23 5.83 -10.65 -3.69
C PHE A 23 4.78 -11.63 -3.19
N ALA A 24 4.05 -11.28 -2.13
CA ALA A 24 2.63 -11.61 -2.12
C ALA A 24 1.91 -10.45 -2.79
N GLY A 25 1.35 -10.72 -3.97
CA GLY A 25 0.60 -9.76 -4.74
C GLY A 25 -0.51 -10.43 -5.52
N THR A 26 -1.48 -9.62 -5.92
CA THR A 26 -2.67 -10.09 -6.65
C THR A 26 -2.49 -9.79 -8.13
N TRP A 27 -2.69 -10.81 -8.96
CA TRP A 27 -2.75 -10.63 -10.41
C TRP A 27 -3.99 -9.83 -10.79
N LEU A 28 -3.80 -8.77 -11.58
CA LEU A 28 -4.89 -8.00 -12.15
C LEU A 28 -4.95 -8.15 -13.67
N ALA A 29 -6.17 -8.16 -14.20
CA ALA A 29 -6.45 -8.12 -15.63
C ALA A 29 -6.08 -6.74 -16.20
N ASP A 30 -6.52 -5.68 -15.54
CA ASP A 30 -6.35 -4.29 -15.96
C ASP A 30 -5.76 -3.43 -14.84
N GLN A 31 -5.13 -2.32 -15.25
CA GLN A 31 -4.54 -1.38 -14.31
C GLN A 31 -5.66 -0.66 -13.56
N PRO A 32 -5.69 -0.71 -12.21
CA PRO A 32 -6.76 -0.08 -11.47
C PRO A 32 -6.61 1.44 -11.49
N PRO A 33 -7.68 2.20 -11.26
CA PRO A 33 -7.64 3.66 -11.34
C PRO A 33 -6.89 4.22 -10.12
N ALA A 34 -5.94 5.13 -10.34
CA ALA A 34 -4.99 5.55 -9.30
C ALA A 34 -5.64 6.34 -8.15
N ASP A 35 -6.81 6.93 -8.34
CA ASP A 35 -7.56 7.71 -7.34
C ASP A 35 -8.13 6.85 -6.20
N LEU A 36 -8.13 5.52 -6.37
CA LEU A 36 -8.52 4.56 -5.36
C LEU A 36 -7.33 3.83 -4.73
N HIS A 37 -6.11 4.21 -5.07
CA HIS A 37 -4.89 3.59 -4.57
C HIS A 37 -3.93 4.67 -4.04
N ASP A 38 -3.22 4.36 -2.97
CA ASP A 38 -2.24 5.29 -2.40
C ASP A 38 -1.18 4.49 -1.63
N GLY A 39 0.06 4.56 -2.11
CA GLY A 39 1.16 3.70 -1.68
C GLY A 39 1.18 2.31 -2.33
N ASP A 40 0.15 1.93 -3.10
CA ASP A 40 0.13 0.67 -3.83
C ASP A 40 1.15 0.67 -4.99
N LEU A 41 1.87 -0.45 -5.19
CA LEU A 41 2.69 -0.68 -6.37
C LEU A 41 1.93 -1.51 -7.42
N VAL A 42 2.12 -1.16 -8.69
CA VAL A 42 1.73 -1.98 -9.84
C VAL A 42 2.98 -2.33 -10.64
N ILE A 43 3.18 -3.62 -10.87
CA ILE A 43 4.23 -4.11 -11.78
C ILE A 43 3.57 -4.60 -13.06
N ARG A 44 4.07 -4.08 -14.19
CA ARG A 44 3.54 -4.31 -15.54
C ARG A 44 4.60 -4.97 -16.42
N PRO A 45 4.50 -6.29 -16.64
CA PRO A 45 5.13 -6.94 -17.78
C PRO A 45 4.64 -6.33 -19.10
N LEU A 46 5.60 -5.95 -19.94
CA LEU A 46 5.45 -5.37 -21.27
C LEU A 46 6.08 -6.32 -22.29
N PRO A 47 5.60 -6.33 -23.54
CA PRO A 47 6.29 -7.02 -24.62
C PRO A 47 7.74 -6.51 -24.70
N PRO A 48 8.74 -7.39 -24.87
CA PRO A 48 10.13 -6.98 -24.98
C PRO A 48 10.30 -6.02 -26.16
N THR A 49 11.06 -4.95 -25.96
CA THR A 49 11.40 -4.02 -27.05
C THR A 49 12.38 -4.72 -28.00
N GLN A 50 11.88 -5.25 -29.12
CA GLN A 50 12.70 -6.01 -30.07
C GLN A 50 13.14 -5.17 -31.27
N ALA A 51 14.39 -5.38 -31.70
CA ALA A 51 14.86 -4.92 -33.01
C ALA A 51 14.14 -5.72 -34.12
N PRO A 52 13.78 -5.10 -35.26
CA PRO A 52 13.13 -5.81 -36.37
C PRO A 52 13.97 -7.02 -36.82
N GLY A 53 13.40 -8.23 -36.71
CA GLY A 53 14.03 -9.48 -37.17
C GLY A 53 14.76 -10.31 -36.10
N ALA A 54 14.70 -9.94 -34.82
CA ALA A 54 15.20 -10.78 -33.74
C ALA A 54 14.30 -12.01 -33.49
N LEU A 55 14.90 -13.15 -33.09
CA LEU A 55 14.14 -14.31 -32.61
C LEU A 55 13.39 -13.92 -31.33
N VAL A 56 12.12 -14.29 -31.25
CA VAL A 56 11.31 -14.05 -30.04
C VAL A 56 11.79 -15.01 -28.96
N ASP A 57 12.44 -14.47 -27.92
CA ASP A 57 12.66 -15.19 -26.69
C ASP A 57 11.44 -14.96 -25.79
N ASP A 58 10.54 -15.96 -25.75
CA ASP A 58 9.31 -15.93 -24.96
C ASP A 58 9.57 -15.91 -23.44
N HIS A 59 10.81 -16.16 -23.01
CA HIS A 59 11.21 -16.13 -21.60
C HIS A 59 11.71 -14.75 -21.15
N VAL A 60 11.67 -13.74 -22.03
CA VAL A 60 12.20 -12.41 -21.78
C VAL A 60 11.11 -11.35 -21.87
N ALA A 61 10.97 -10.53 -20.82
CA ALA A 61 9.98 -9.46 -20.75
C ALA A 61 10.62 -8.11 -20.39
N ASP A 62 10.08 -7.04 -20.96
CA ASP A 62 10.26 -5.72 -20.37
C ASP A 62 9.34 -5.61 -19.16
N VAL A 63 9.76 -4.93 -18.11
CA VAL A 63 8.93 -4.75 -16.92
C VAL A 63 8.95 -3.28 -16.51
N GLU A 64 7.78 -2.73 -16.21
CA GLU A 64 7.63 -1.38 -15.67
C GLU A 64 7.03 -1.44 -14.27
N MET A 65 7.51 -0.60 -13.36
CA MET A 65 6.97 -0.47 -12.01
C MET A 65 6.36 0.92 -11.83
N LEU A 66 5.17 0.96 -11.25
CA LEU A 66 4.40 2.17 -10.99
C LEU A 66 4.03 2.25 -9.51
N LEU A 67 4.01 3.47 -8.96
CA LEU A 67 3.51 3.78 -7.63
C LEU A 67 2.22 4.59 -7.73
N ALA A 68 1.17 4.19 -7.00
CA ALA A 68 0.01 5.04 -6.78
C ALA A 68 0.37 6.12 -5.76
N HIS A 69 0.31 7.38 -6.17
CA HIS A 69 0.50 8.51 -5.27
C HIS A 69 -0.44 9.64 -5.65
N ARG A 70 -1.28 10.09 -4.70
CA ARG A 70 -2.19 11.23 -4.86
C ARG A 70 -3.01 11.17 -6.16
N GLY A 71 -3.63 10.03 -6.42
CA GLY A 71 -4.51 9.83 -7.57
C GLY A 71 -3.80 9.71 -8.92
N ARG A 72 -2.49 9.48 -8.95
CA ARG A 72 -1.72 9.26 -10.18
C ARG A 72 -0.83 8.03 -10.07
N TRP A 73 -0.68 7.31 -11.17
CA TRP A 73 0.36 6.29 -11.32
C TRP A 73 1.67 6.97 -11.73
N MET A 74 2.64 6.97 -10.82
CA MET A 74 3.98 7.50 -11.05
C MET A 74 4.92 6.39 -11.52
N PRO A 75 5.56 6.51 -12.69
CA PRO A 75 6.55 5.53 -13.13
C PRO A 75 7.80 5.60 -12.24
N LEU A 76 8.17 4.46 -11.67
CA LEU A 76 9.37 4.32 -10.82
C LEU A 76 10.58 3.87 -11.64
N GLY A 77 10.34 3.04 -12.64
CA GLY A 77 11.40 2.49 -13.46
C GLY A 77 10.88 1.54 -14.52
N ARG A 78 11.71 1.32 -15.53
CA ARG A 78 11.52 0.32 -16.57
C ARG A 78 12.80 -0.49 -16.72
N TRP A 79 12.65 -1.79 -16.75
CA TRP A 79 13.71 -2.76 -16.97
C TRP A 79 13.45 -3.48 -18.27
N HIS A 80 14.51 -3.69 -19.03
CA HIS A 80 14.41 -4.31 -20.34
C HIS A 80 15.06 -5.68 -20.32
N GLY A 81 14.47 -6.62 -21.05
CA GLY A 81 15.09 -7.92 -21.27
C GLY A 81 15.24 -8.78 -20.01
N LEU A 82 14.29 -8.72 -19.07
CA LEU A 82 14.34 -9.52 -17.86
C LEU A 82 13.85 -10.94 -18.11
N ASP A 83 14.56 -11.93 -17.56
CA ASP A 83 14.20 -13.34 -17.63
C ASP A 83 13.07 -13.70 -16.63
N GLU A 84 12.76 -14.99 -16.50
CA GLU A 84 11.75 -15.50 -15.55
C GLU A 84 12.01 -15.12 -14.08
N ARG A 85 13.23 -14.68 -13.74
CA ARG A 85 13.60 -14.23 -12.40
C ARG A 85 13.42 -12.72 -12.22
N TRP A 86 12.73 -12.04 -13.14
CA TRP A 86 12.48 -10.60 -13.09
C TRP A 86 11.96 -10.12 -11.71
N SER A 87 11.15 -10.94 -11.03
CA SER A 87 10.64 -10.61 -9.69
C SER A 87 11.79 -10.42 -8.70
N TRP A 88 12.77 -11.33 -8.66
CA TRP A 88 13.97 -11.20 -7.82
C TRP A 88 14.79 -9.96 -8.14
N THR A 89 14.80 -9.53 -9.41
CA THR A 89 15.49 -8.30 -9.83
C THR A 89 14.76 -7.04 -9.37
N LEU A 90 13.42 -7.01 -9.47
CA LEU A 90 12.61 -5.84 -9.10
C LEU A 90 12.43 -5.70 -7.58
N ALA A 91 12.45 -6.82 -6.88
CA ALA A 91 12.24 -6.96 -5.45
C ALA A 91 12.94 -5.84 -4.62
N PRO A 92 14.27 -5.64 -4.68
CA PRO A 92 14.94 -4.62 -3.87
C PRO A 92 14.43 -3.19 -4.15
N THR A 93 14.08 -2.89 -5.41
CA THR A 93 13.56 -1.56 -5.78
C THR A 93 12.15 -1.36 -5.22
N ALA A 94 11.31 -2.39 -5.29
CA ALA A 94 9.97 -2.36 -4.70
C ALA A 94 10.05 -2.16 -3.17
N ALA A 95 10.89 -2.94 -2.48
CA ALA A 95 11.11 -2.81 -1.04
C ALA A 95 11.56 -1.40 -0.65
N ALA A 96 12.62 -0.89 -1.30
CA ALA A 96 13.16 0.43 -1.00
C ALA A 96 12.12 1.54 -1.24
N THR A 97 11.35 1.44 -2.33
CA THR A 97 10.32 2.44 -2.63
C THR A 97 9.19 2.41 -1.60
N MET A 98 8.74 1.23 -1.20
CA MET A 98 7.71 1.08 -0.18
C MET A 98 8.16 1.58 1.18
N SER A 99 9.39 1.27 1.60
CA SER A 99 9.98 1.81 2.83
C SER A 99 10.06 3.33 2.79
N LEU A 100 10.61 3.91 1.71
CA LEU A 100 10.68 5.37 1.56
C LEU A 100 9.30 6.03 1.55
N TYR A 101 8.30 5.36 0.94
CA TYR A 101 6.92 5.84 0.95
C TYR A 101 6.34 5.88 2.36
N VAL A 102 6.53 4.81 3.13
CA VAL A 102 6.11 4.73 4.53
C VAL A 102 6.80 5.81 5.36
N ASP A 103 8.13 5.95 5.25
CA ASP A 103 8.90 6.96 5.99
C ASP A 103 8.43 8.40 5.67
N ALA A 104 8.15 8.67 4.40
CA ALA A 104 7.59 9.95 3.96
C ALA A 104 6.18 10.18 4.53
N ALA A 105 5.32 9.17 4.48
CA ALA A 105 3.97 9.23 5.04
C ALA A 105 4.01 9.44 6.57
N GLU A 106 4.90 8.77 7.30
CA GLU A 106 5.09 8.99 8.73
C GLU A 106 5.57 10.41 9.04
N THR A 107 6.55 10.91 8.29
CA THR A 107 7.10 12.25 8.48
C THR A 107 6.02 13.31 8.25
N LEU A 108 5.19 13.14 7.22
CA LEU A 108 4.03 13.99 6.98
C LEU A 108 2.99 13.87 8.11
N SER A 109 2.74 12.66 8.61
CA SER A 109 1.80 12.42 9.72
C SER A 109 2.24 13.17 10.98
N ARG A 110 3.51 13.02 11.39
CA ARG A 110 4.10 13.75 12.53
C ARG A 110 3.97 15.27 12.37
N THR A 111 4.26 15.78 11.17
CA THR A 111 4.16 17.22 10.88
C THR A 111 2.72 17.74 11.01
N VAL A 112 1.74 16.97 10.53
CA VAL A 112 0.32 17.33 10.59
C VAL A 112 -0.25 17.27 12.01
N VAL A 113 0.13 16.27 12.80
CA VAL A 113 -0.25 16.18 14.23
C VAL A 113 0.24 17.41 14.97
N LEU A 114 1.54 17.74 14.86
CA LEU A 114 2.13 18.93 15.49
C LEU A 114 1.47 20.24 15.05
N ALA A 115 0.97 20.32 13.81
CA ALA A 115 0.25 21.50 13.31
C ALA A 115 -1.19 21.60 13.82
N SER A 116 -1.85 20.45 14.03
CA SER A 116 -3.24 20.34 14.48
C SER A 116 -3.41 20.57 15.99
N GLU A 117 -2.36 20.34 16.79
CA GLU A 117 -2.33 20.64 18.22
C GLU A 117 -2.21 22.13 18.56
N ARG A 118 -2.05 23.00 17.55
CA ARG A 118 -2.04 24.46 17.77
C ARG A 118 -3.46 24.98 18.04
N PRO A 119 -3.70 25.71 19.15
CA PRO A 119 -5.00 26.29 19.45
C PRO A 119 -5.46 27.21 18.31
N GLY A 120 -6.59 26.90 17.69
CA GLY A 120 -7.16 27.68 16.58
C GLY A 120 -6.88 27.13 15.17
N SER A 121 -6.07 26.07 15.03
CA SER A 121 -5.96 25.34 13.76
C SER A 121 -7.22 24.51 13.53
N SER A 122 -7.92 24.70 12.40
CA SER A 122 -8.81 23.65 11.90
C SER A 122 -7.96 22.41 11.61
N PRO A 123 -8.40 21.21 11.99
CA PRO A 123 -7.65 20.00 11.67
C PRO A 123 -7.42 20.00 10.16
N LEU A 124 -6.15 19.95 9.75
CA LEU A 124 -5.80 19.78 8.35
C LEU A 124 -6.36 18.42 7.95
N ARG A 125 -7.53 18.42 7.31
CA ARG A 125 -8.05 17.22 6.69
C ARG A 125 -7.00 16.76 5.69
N TRP A 126 -6.64 15.48 5.75
CA TRP A 126 -5.89 14.84 4.68
C TRP A 126 -6.85 14.67 3.49
N GLU A 127 -7.26 15.78 2.89
CA GLU A 127 -8.17 15.78 1.75
C GLU A 127 -7.50 15.13 0.54
N GLY A 128 -8.28 14.34 -0.20
CA GLY A 128 -7.81 13.64 -1.39
C GLY A 128 -7.11 12.30 -1.12
N THR A 129 -7.28 11.70 0.07
CA THR A 129 -6.88 10.31 0.32
C THR A 129 -8.06 9.37 0.33
N VAL A 130 -7.80 8.11 0.03
CA VAL A 130 -8.82 7.07 -0.03
C VAL A 130 -9.53 6.89 1.33
N LEU A 131 -8.82 7.03 2.46
CA LEU A 131 -9.45 6.99 3.80
C LEU A 131 -10.42 8.16 4.03
N SER A 132 -10.04 9.36 3.60
CA SER A 132 -10.93 10.54 3.65
C SER A 132 -12.15 10.37 2.75
N ASP A 133 -11.98 9.76 1.58
CA ASP A 133 -13.08 9.44 0.68
C ASP A 133 -14.05 8.41 1.29
N LEU A 134 -13.53 7.37 1.96
CA LEU A 134 -14.36 6.40 2.69
C LEU A 134 -15.17 7.06 3.83
N LEU A 135 -14.59 8.03 4.53
CA LEU A 135 -15.30 8.83 5.54
C LEU A 135 -16.38 9.70 4.89
N ALA A 136 -16.06 10.38 3.79
CA ALA A 136 -16.97 11.26 3.08
C ALA A 136 -18.21 10.52 2.53
N THR A 137 -18.03 9.27 2.07
CA THR A 137 -19.12 8.41 1.59
C THR A 137 -19.81 7.61 2.69
N LYS A 138 -19.39 7.76 3.95
CA LYS A 138 -19.91 7.02 5.12
C LYS A 138 -19.77 5.50 5.01
N LEU A 139 -18.78 5.01 4.26
CA LEU A 139 -18.41 3.60 4.26
C LEU A 139 -17.68 3.20 5.55
N VAL A 140 -17.05 4.19 6.19
CA VAL A 140 -16.49 4.13 7.55
C VAL A 140 -16.92 5.37 8.32
N GLU A 141 -16.98 5.26 9.64
CA GLU A 141 -17.35 6.38 10.52
C GLU A 141 -16.13 6.93 11.28
N TYR A 142 -16.26 8.17 11.76
CA TYR A 142 -15.29 8.71 12.69
C TYR A 142 -15.23 7.87 13.97
N GLY A 143 -14.02 7.57 14.44
CA GLY A 143 -13.80 6.72 15.60
C GLY A 143 -14.02 5.23 15.33
N GLU A 144 -14.31 4.84 14.08
CA GLU A 144 -14.43 3.43 13.70
C GLU A 144 -13.15 2.69 14.11
N GLU A 145 -13.35 1.58 14.83
CA GLU A 145 -12.25 0.76 15.31
C GLU A 145 -11.88 -0.29 14.26
N LEU A 146 -10.60 -0.31 13.93
CA LEU A 146 -9.99 -1.26 13.04
C LEU A 146 -9.11 -2.20 13.85
N VAL A 147 -9.16 -3.48 13.50
CA VAL A 147 -8.33 -4.53 14.06
C VAL A 147 -7.44 -5.13 12.98
N TRP A 148 -6.21 -5.42 13.35
CA TRP A 148 -5.33 -6.28 12.58
C TRP A 148 -4.86 -7.44 13.44
N GLU A 149 -5.17 -8.66 13.00
CA GLU A 149 -4.78 -9.90 13.66
C GLU A 149 -3.67 -10.60 12.87
N ARG A 150 -2.58 -10.95 13.54
CA ARG A 150 -1.44 -11.67 12.96
C ARG A 150 -1.22 -13.00 13.65
N ARG A 151 -0.52 -13.91 12.94
CA ARG A 151 -0.10 -15.24 13.43
C ARG A 151 -1.28 -16.04 14.00
N ALA A 152 -2.38 -16.11 13.24
CA ALA A 152 -3.61 -16.78 13.63
C ALA A 152 -4.20 -16.30 14.98
N GLY A 153 -4.21 -14.98 15.20
CA GLY A 153 -4.82 -14.35 16.38
C GLY A 153 -3.90 -14.19 17.59
N ALA A 154 -2.65 -14.65 17.52
CA ALA A 154 -1.69 -14.52 18.63
C ALA A 154 -1.25 -13.07 18.89
N VAL A 155 -1.33 -12.21 17.87
CA VAL A 155 -1.03 -10.78 18.01
C VAL A 155 -2.18 -9.99 17.42
N ARG A 156 -2.78 -9.11 18.23
CA ARG A 156 -3.90 -8.26 17.85
C ARG A 156 -3.52 -6.80 18.05
N HIS A 157 -3.56 -6.03 16.98
CA HIS A 157 -3.38 -4.59 17.00
C HIS A 157 -4.71 -3.90 16.72
N THR A 158 -4.94 -2.76 17.36
CA THR A 158 -6.12 -1.93 17.11
C THR A 158 -5.71 -0.52 16.73
N ALA A 159 -6.51 0.08 15.85
CA ALA A 159 -6.38 1.46 15.42
C ALA A 159 -7.78 2.08 15.34
N ARG A 160 -7.86 3.40 15.42
CA ARG A 160 -9.10 4.17 15.27
C ARG A 160 -8.96 5.17 14.15
N LEU A 161 -10.01 5.29 13.35
CA LEU A 161 -10.06 6.26 12.27
C LEU A 161 -10.37 7.66 12.82
N ARG A 162 -9.53 8.64 12.51
CA ARG A 162 -9.71 10.04 12.89
C ARG A 162 -10.47 10.82 11.82
N ILE A 163 -11.04 11.96 12.20
CA ILE A 163 -11.85 12.81 11.32
C ILE A 163 -11.04 13.43 10.17
N ASP A 164 -9.73 13.50 10.34
CA ASP A 164 -8.77 14.01 9.37
C ASP A 164 -8.38 12.95 8.32
N GLY A 165 -8.89 11.71 8.40
CA GLY A 165 -8.55 10.62 7.48
C GLY A 165 -7.27 9.86 7.85
N THR A 166 -6.80 10.00 9.09
CA THR A 166 -5.61 9.29 9.62
C THR A 166 -6.01 8.15 10.58
N LEU A 167 -5.09 7.22 10.81
CA LEU A 167 -5.24 6.13 11.78
C LEU A 167 -4.45 6.43 13.04
N MET A 168 -5.12 6.40 14.18
CA MET A 168 -4.51 6.48 15.51
C MET A 168 -4.38 5.07 16.08
N LEU A 169 -3.18 4.65 16.47
CA LEU A 169 -2.98 3.36 17.12
C LEU A 169 -3.54 3.36 18.56
N ALA A 170 -3.66 2.17 19.14
CA ALA A 170 -4.18 1.98 20.49
C ALA A 170 -3.36 2.62 21.61
N ASP A 171 -2.11 3.00 21.35
CA ASP A 171 -1.29 3.79 22.27
C ASP A 171 -1.84 5.22 22.47
N GLY A 172 -2.70 5.70 21.58
CA GLY A 172 -3.32 7.02 21.62
C GLY A 172 -2.42 8.17 21.20
N GLU A 173 -1.15 7.90 20.91
CA GLU A 173 -0.14 8.91 20.53
C GLU A 173 0.30 8.75 19.08
N SER A 174 0.39 7.51 18.58
CA SER A 174 0.90 7.24 17.25
C SER A 174 -0.18 7.40 16.19
N VAL A 175 0.00 8.38 15.30
CA VAL A 175 -0.93 8.70 14.21
C VAL A 175 -0.24 8.54 12.86
N TYR A 176 -0.90 7.84 11.95
CA TYR A 176 -0.39 7.50 10.63
C TYR A 176 -1.41 7.87 9.56
N ALA A 177 -0.92 8.47 8.50
CA ALA A 177 -1.77 8.95 7.43
C ALA A 177 -2.12 7.89 6.38
N THR A 178 -1.45 6.72 6.41
CA THR A 178 -1.78 5.59 5.55
C THR A 178 -1.93 4.29 6.36
N PRO A 179 -2.81 3.37 5.94
CA PRO A 179 -2.93 2.05 6.56
C PRO A 179 -1.62 1.24 6.57
N ALA A 180 -0.82 1.39 5.50
CA ALA A 180 0.46 0.68 5.35
C ALA A 180 1.51 1.19 6.34
N ALA A 181 1.59 2.51 6.57
CA ALA A 181 2.49 3.07 7.58
C ALA A 181 2.11 2.59 8.98
N ALA A 182 0.83 2.60 9.33
CA ALA A 182 0.35 2.08 10.61
C ALA A 182 0.71 0.61 10.83
N ALA A 183 0.53 -0.24 9.81
CA ALA A 183 0.86 -1.65 9.90
C ALA A 183 2.38 -1.91 9.99
N THR A 184 3.18 -1.13 9.24
CA THR A 184 4.64 -1.22 9.22
C THR A 184 5.25 -0.82 10.55
N ALA A 185 4.77 0.27 11.15
CA ALA A 185 5.23 0.74 12.46
C ALA A 185 4.99 -0.30 13.57
N LEU A 186 3.90 -1.07 13.48
CA LEU A 186 3.56 -2.11 14.45
C LEU A 186 4.35 -3.41 14.28
N SER A 187 4.74 -3.77 13.05
CA SER A 187 5.42 -5.04 12.77
C SER A 187 6.93 -4.94 12.60
N GLY A 188 7.45 -3.74 12.31
CA GLY A 188 8.83 -3.50 11.89
C GLY A 188 9.14 -3.89 10.44
N ILE A 189 8.16 -4.37 9.68
CA ILE A 189 8.30 -4.77 8.26
C ILE A 189 7.12 -4.24 7.44
N HIS A 190 7.35 -3.92 6.17
CA HIS A 190 6.30 -3.40 5.31
C HIS A 190 5.13 -4.38 5.17
N HIS A 191 3.91 -3.88 5.37
CA HIS A 191 2.66 -4.61 5.12
C HIS A 191 1.69 -3.80 4.27
N HIS A 192 0.96 -4.52 3.44
CA HIS A 192 -0.15 -3.99 2.68
C HIS A 192 -1.33 -3.67 3.61
N GLY A 193 -1.33 -2.43 4.13
CA GLY A 193 -2.28 -1.99 5.15
C GLY A 193 -3.76 -2.17 4.78
N TRP A 194 -4.11 -2.06 3.50
CA TRP A 194 -5.51 -2.20 3.06
C TRP A 194 -6.10 -3.60 3.30
N THR A 195 -5.28 -4.65 3.24
CA THR A 195 -5.71 -6.03 3.51
C THR A 195 -5.47 -6.44 4.97
N ALA A 196 -4.56 -5.75 5.66
CA ALA A 196 -4.24 -5.98 7.07
C ALA A 196 -5.37 -5.52 8.01
N TRP A 197 -5.88 -4.32 7.82
CA TRP A 197 -6.86 -3.70 8.72
C TRP A 197 -8.29 -4.11 8.38
N ARG A 198 -9.04 -4.53 9.41
CA ARG A 198 -10.44 -4.96 9.34
C ARG A 198 -11.30 -4.14 10.28
N ARG A 199 -12.53 -3.83 9.89
CA ARG A 199 -13.51 -3.24 10.81
C ARG A 199 -13.86 -4.23 11.89
N THR A 200 -13.92 -3.77 13.14
CA THR A 200 -14.36 -4.61 14.26
C THR A 200 -15.87 -4.91 14.21
N SER A 201 -16.64 -4.03 13.57
CA SER A 201 -18.10 -4.11 13.47
C SER A 201 -18.60 -5.25 12.57
N ASP A 202 -17.93 -5.49 11.44
CA ASP A 202 -18.38 -6.47 10.42
C ASP A 202 -17.26 -7.37 9.86
N GLY A 203 -16.02 -7.19 10.30
CA GLY A 203 -14.86 -8.00 9.88
C GLY A 203 -14.33 -7.72 8.48
N ARG A 204 -14.95 -6.79 7.73
CA ARG A 204 -14.52 -6.43 6.36
C ARG A 204 -13.20 -5.69 6.39
N THR A 205 -12.35 -5.95 5.39
CA THR A 205 -11.06 -5.27 5.26
C THR A 205 -11.24 -3.86 4.70
N LEU A 206 -10.27 -2.98 4.92
CA LEU A 206 -10.25 -1.68 4.23
C LEU A 206 -10.21 -1.84 2.71
N HIS A 207 -9.61 -2.92 2.20
CA HIS A 207 -9.61 -3.27 0.79
C HIS A 207 -11.03 -3.55 0.25
N ASP A 208 -11.86 -4.27 1.01
CA ASP A 208 -13.26 -4.54 0.63
C ASP A 208 -14.05 -3.23 0.56
N LEU A 209 -13.88 -2.34 1.54
CA LEU A 209 -14.54 -1.02 1.57
C LEU A 209 -14.07 -0.13 0.43
N ARG A 210 -12.81 -0.23 0.04
CA ARG A 210 -12.24 0.44 -1.13
C ARG A 210 -12.87 -0.04 -2.44
N ALA A 211 -13.21 -1.33 -2.54
CA ALA A 211 -13.96 -1.88 -3.67
C ALA A 211 -15.42 -1.39 -3.68
N ASP A 212 -16.06 -1.24 -2.52
CA ASP A 212 -17.40 -0.65 -2.40
C ASP A 212 -17.39 0.83 -2.84
N LEU A 213 -16.37 1.60 -2.44
CA LEU A 213 -16.18 2.99 -2.85
C LEU A 213 -16.08 3.12 -4.37
N ARG A 214 -15.34 2.22 -5.01
CA ARG A 214 -15.27 2.13 -6.49
C ARG A 214 -16.64 1.97 -7.10
N THR A 215 -17.39 0.99 -6.60
CA THR A 215 -18.74 0.67 -7.08
C THR A 215 -19.71 1.84 -6.90
N GLN A 216 -19.53 2.66 -5.87
CA GLN A 216 -20.32 3.88 -5.67
C GLN A 216 -19.94 5.00 -6.63
N ARG A 217 -18.65 5.16 -6.98
CA ARG A 217 -18.18 6.17 -7.95
C ARG A 217 -18.57 5.85 -9.38
N ASP A 218 -18.70 4.57 -9.71
CA ASP A 218 -19.06 4.09 -11.06
C ASP A 218 -20.58 4.18 -11.35
N ARG A 219 -21.41 4.63 -10.39
CA ARG A 219 -22.88 4.80 -10.51
C ARG A 219 -23.26 6.24 -10.76
#